data_AF-A0AAV7I8W3-F1
#
_entry.id   AF-A0AAV7I8W3-F1
#
_cell.length_a   1.000
_cell.length_b   1.000
_cell.length_c   1.000
_cell.angle_alpha   90.00
_cell.angle_beta   90.00
_cell.angle_gamma   90.00
#
_symmetry.space_group_name_H-M   'P 1'
#
loop_
_entity.id
_entity.type
_entity.pdbx_description
1 polymer ?
#
loop_
_entity_poly.entity_id
_entity_poly.type
_entity_poly.pdbx_seq_one_letter_code
_entity_poly.pdbx_strand_id
1 'polypeptide(L)'
;MPIRIHTILCLVPREWLRFDMDSLEILVSKVIAEHDQTSKKYITYSVRIEGISSRLRYHNGHPWMQRVDDDDRAPKLTEYYGFFVPYPHCTEFMWFKTLHQRVHQRVQRVHQRDLFKLYNDELLEQSHHA
;
A
#
# COMPACT_ATOMS: atom_id res chain seq x y z
N MET A 1 21.12 12.67 -20.29
CA MET A 1 21.04 13.20 -18.90
C MET A 1 20.50 12.10 -18.00
N PRO A 2 21.06 11.85 -16.81
CA PRO A 2 20.51 10.83 -15.91
C PRO A 2 19.18 11.33 -15.33
N ILE A 3 18.17 10.47 -15.36
CA ILE A 3 16.89 10.69 -14.69
C ILE A 3 17.17 10.68 -13.18
N ARG A 4 16.99 11.82 -12.51
CA ARG A 4 17.04 11.89 -11.05
C ARG A 4 15.66 11.59 -10.50
N ILE A 5 15.49 10.39 -9.96
CA ILE A 5 14.30 10.05 -9.19
C ILE A 5 14.48 10.70 -7.82
N HIS A 6 13.70 11.75 -7.53
CA HIS A 6 13.65 12.28 -6.18
C HIS A 6 12.95 11.26 -5.29
N THR A 7 13.60 10.87 -4.21
CA THR A 7 13.04 9.97 -3.20
C THR A 7 12.83 10.73 -1.91
N ILE A 8 11.78 10.37 -1.18
CA ILE A 8 11.49 10.88 0.15
C ILE A 8 11.59 9.77 1.17
N LEU A 9 12.09 10.11 2.35
CA LEU A 9 12.07 9.22 3.50
C LEU A 9 10.67 9.20 4.10
N CYS A 10 10.07 8.02 4.17
CA CYS A 10 8.83 7.74 4.86
C CYS A 10 9.08 6.77 6.01
N LEU A 11 8.54 7.05 7.19
CA LEU A 11 8.62 6.16 8.34
C LEU A 11 7.43 5.21 8.35
N VAL A 12 7.68 3.91 8.26
CA VAL A 12 6.64 2.87 8.25
C VAL A 12 6.80 1.92 9.43
N PRO A 13 5.72 1.32 9.95
CA PRO A 13 5.82 0.27 10.97
C PRO A 13 6.74 -0.86 10.50
N ARG A 14 7.66 -1.32 11.35
CA ARG A 14 8.62 -2.38 10.99
C ARG A 14 7.95 -3.69 10.59
N GLU A 15 6.77 -3.98 11.13
CA GLU A 15 6.02 -5.17 10.78
C GLU A 15 5.56 -5.18 9.33
N TRP A 16 5.40 -4.00 8.71
CA TRP A 16 5.08 -3.92 7.28
C TRP A 16 6.21 -4.42 6.39
N LEU A 17 7.42 -4.62 6.92
CA LEU A 17 8.52 -5.23 6.17
C LEU A 17 8.32 -6.72 5.86
N ARG A 18 7.30 -7.35 6.47
CA ARG A 18 6.85 -8.70 6.10
C ARG A 18 6.02 -8.70 4.82
N PHE A 19 5.46 -7.55 4.48
CA PHE A 19 4.72 -7.34 3.23
C PHE A 19 5.70 -7.18 2.06
N ASP A 20 5.20 -7.47 0.86
CA ASP A 20 5.96 -7.29 -0.37
C ASP A 20 6.42 -5.83 -0.53
N MET A 21 7.74 -5.63 -0.68
CA MET A 21 8.36 -4.31 -0.64
C MET A 21 7.97 -3.44 -1.84
N ASP A 22 7.81 -4.04 -3.03
CA ASP A 22 7.35 -3.32 -4.23
C ASP A 22 5.92 -2.83 -4.05
N SER A 23 5.05 -3.69 -3.52
CA SER A 23 3.67 -3.34 -3.19
C SER A 23 3.60 -2.28 -2.08
N LEU A 24 4.50 -2.34 -1.09
CA LEU A 24 4.62 -1.34 -0.03
C LEU A 24 5.02 0.03 -0.58
N GLU A 25 6.01 0.08 -1.47
CA GLU A 25 6.45 1.30 -2.16
C GLU A 25 5.29 1.96 -2.90
N ILE A 26 4.55 1.18 -3.69
CA ILE A 26 3.42 1.68 -4.49
C ILE A 26 2.30 2.20 -3.59
N LEU A 27 1.98 1.47 -2.53
CA LEU A 27 0.91 1.84 -1.60
C LEU A 27 1.24 3.13 -0.84
N VAL A 28 2.45 3.21 -0.26
CA VAL A 28 2.90 4.39 0.48
C VAL A 28 3.01 5.60 -0.43
N SER A 29 3.57 5.43 -1.64
CA SER A 29 3.67 6.51 -2.64
C SER A 29 2.29 7.06 -3.01
N LYS A 30 1.32 6.16 -3.24
CA LYS A 30 -0.05 6.54 -3.58
C LYS A 30 -0.71 7.34 -2.44
N VAL A 31 -0.55 6.90 -1.21
CA VAL A 31 -1.14 7.55 -0.03
C VAL A 31 -0.58 8.96 0.17
N ILE A 32 0.73 9.14 0.00
CA ILE A 32 1.37 10.47 0.06
C ILE A 32 0.88 11.34 -1.11
N ALA A 33 0.80 10.79 -2.32
CA ALA A 33 0.33 11.52 -3.50
C ALA A 33 -1.11 12.02 -3.34
N GLU A 34 -2.01 11.18 -2.83
CA GLU A 34 -3.42 11.52 -2.61
C GLU A 34 -3.56 12.58 -1.51
N HIS A 35 -2.78 12.46 -0.44
CA HIS A 35 -2.73 13.46 0.63
C HIS A 35 -2.27 14.82 0.11
N ASP A 36 -1.23 14.87 -0.72
CA ASP A 36 -0.72 16.13 -1.27
C ASP A 36 -1.69 16.79 -2.27
N GLN A 37 -2.44 15.99 -3.03
CA GLN A 37 -3.44 16.50 -3.98
C GLN A 37 -4.68 17.06 -3.30
N THR A 38 -5.02 16.56 -2.11
CA THR A 38 -6.17 17.04 -1.36
C THR A 38 -5.78 18.23 -0.49
N SER A 39 -5.87 19.43 -1.07
CA SER A 39 -5.75 20.72 -0.38
C SER A 39 -6.75 20.94 0.79
N LYS A 40 -7.56 19.93 1.13
CA LYS A 40 -8.59 19.97 2.18
C LYS A 40 -8.05 19.33 3.46
N LYS A 41 -7.75 20.20 4.42
CA LYS A 41 -7.19 20.01 5.78
C LYS A 41 -7.78 18.92 6.70
N TYR A 42 -8.68 18.04 6.25
CA TYR A 42 -9.44 17.17 7.16
C TYR A 42 -9.52 15.70 6.75
N ILE A 43 -8.89 15.29 5.65
CA ILE A 43 -8.88 13.87 5.25
C ILE A 43 -7.68 13.19 5.91
N THR A 44 -7.98 12.30 6.86
CA THR A 44 -6.97 11.40 7.43
C THR A 44 -6.85 10.18 6.51
N TYR A 45 -5.67 9.95 5.96
CA TYR A 45 -5.39 8.79 5.13
C TYR A 45 -4.96 7.63 6.02
N SER A 46 -5.76 6.57 6.08
CA SER A 46 -5.43 5.34 6.81
C SER A 46 -5.21 4.17 5.87
N VAL A 47 -4.28 3.31 6.26
CA VAL A 47 -3.88 2.11 5.53
C VAL A 47 -3.86 0.95 6.51
N ARG A 48 -4.35 -0.21 6.09
CA ARG A 48 -4.28 -1.44 6.88
C ARG A 48 -3.53 -2.53 6.11
N ILE A 49 -2.42 -3.00 6.66
CA ILE A 49 -1.59 -4.08 6.10
C ILE A 49 -1.43 -5.14 7.18
N GLU A 50 -1.75 -6.40 6.86
CA GLU A 50 -1.60 -7.55 7.77
C GLU A 50 -2.14 -7.30 9.19
N GLY A 51 -3.30 -6.64 9.29
CA GLY A 51 -3.94 -6.33 10.56
C GLY A 51 -3.49 -5.01 11.20
N ILE A 52 -2.36 -4.45 10.81
CA ILE A 52 -1.80 -3.20 11.35
C ILE A 52 -2.40 -2.02 10.62
N SER A 53 -3.12 -1.18 11.35
CA SER A 53 -3.72 0.05 10.82
C SER A 53 -2.83 1.23 11.15
N SER A 54 -2.45 2.00 10.13
CA SER A 54 -1.68 3.23 10.27
C SER A 54 -2.35 4.40 9.58
N ARG A 55 -2.08 5.61 10.06
CA ARG A 55 -2.53 6.88 9.51
C ARG A 55 -1.32 7.68 9.06
N LEU A 56 -1.41 8.30 7.89
CA LEU A 56 -0.39 9.22 7.42
C LEU A 56 -0.37 10.47 8.30
N ARG A 57 0.80 10.76 8.86
CA ARG A 57 1.15 12.00 9.56
C ARG A 57 2.48 12.52 9.06
N TYR A 58 2.89 13.67 9.57
CA TYR A 58 4.20 14.26 9.30
C TYR A 58 4.94 14.50 10.61
N HIS A 59 6.18 14.04 10.67
CA HIS A 59 7.09 14.29 11.78
C HIS A 59 8.39 14.88 11.22
N ASN A 60 8.75 16.08 11.68
CA ASN A 60 9.92 16.84 11.17
C ASN A 60 9.95 16.99 9.64
N GLY A 61 8.77 17.17 9.01
CA GLY A 61 8.66 17.30 7.56
C GLY A 61 8.73 15.99 6.78
N HIS A 62 8.89 14.85 7.46
CA HIS A 62 8.88 13.52 6.82
C HIS A 62 7.53 12.82 7.01
N PRO A 63 7.00 12.17 5.96
CA PRO A 63 5.86 11.26 6.08
C PRO A 63 6.11 10.17 7.13
N TRP A 64 5.09 9.90 7.92
CA TRP A 64 5.11 8.91 8.97
C TRP A 64 3.76 8.18 9.00
N MET A 65 3.79 6.88 8.74
CA MET A 65 2.63 6.00 8.83
C MET A 65 2.42 5.56 10.29
N GLN A 66 2.00 6.50 11.14
CA GLN A 66 1.77 6.28 12.56
C GLN A 66 0.68 5.21 12.77
N ARG A 67 0.92 4.19 13.60
CA ARG A 67 -0.12 3.22 13.93
C ARG A 67 -1.29 3.90 14.66
N VAL A 68 -2.50 3.40 14.46
CA VAL A 68 -3.70 4.03 15.04
C VAL A 68 -3.74 3.93 16.56
N ASP A 69 -3.14 2.88 17.11
CA ASP A 69 -2.99 2.58 18.54
C ASP A 69 -1.76 3.24 19.19
N ASP A 70 -0.89 3.88 18.41
CA ASP A 70 0.24 4.63 18.97
C ASP A 70 -0.23 5.98 19.50
N ASP A 71 -0.11 6.19 20.80
CA ASP A 71 -0.32 7.50 21.45
C ASP A 71 0.92 8.41 21.40
N ASP A 72 2.02 7.92 20.83
CA ASP A 72 3.28 8.65 20.76
C ASP A 72 3.18 9.88 19.86
N ARG A 73 3.82 10.97 20.28
CA ARG A 73 3.92 12.20 19.48
C ARG A 73 5.03 12.16 18.44
N ALA A 74 5.88 11.13 18.50
CA ALA A 74 7.04 10.97 17.65
C ALA A 74 7.30 9.48 17.35
N PRO A 75 7.85 9.16 16.16
CA PRO A 75 8.19 7.80 15.79
C PRO A 75 9.36 7.26 16.62
N LYS A 76 9.17 6.09 17.24
CA LYS A 76 10.26 5.34 17.88
C LYS A 76 11.05 4.59 16.82
N LEU A 77 12.34 4.90 16.67
CA LEU A 77 13.20 4.28 15.64
C LEU A 77 13.34 2.75 15.76
N THR A 78 13.10 2.20 16.96
CA THR A 78 13.05 0.76 17.21
C THR A 78 11.79 0.09 16.68
N GLU A 79 10.72 0.84 16.45
CA GLU A 79 9.41 0.34 16.00
C GLU A 79 9.10 0.71 14.54
N TYR A 80 9.79 1.74 14.04
CA TYR A 80 9.64 2.26 12.68
C TYR A 80 10.88 2.02 11.82
N TYR A 81 10.65 1.81 10.52
CA TYR A 81 11.67 1.66 9.50
C TYR A 81 11.67 2.86 8.56
N GLY A 82 12.87 3.32 8.20
CA GLY A 82 13.06 4.38 7.20
C GLY A 82 12.98 3.82 5.79
N PHE A 83 11.87 4.10 5.12
CA PHE A 83 11.56 3.58 3.80
C PHE A 83 11.63 4.70 2.75
N PHE A 84 12.56 4.60 1.80
CA PHE A 84 12.72 5.58 0.74
C PHE A 84 11.76 5.27 -0.40
N VAL A 85 10.79 6.17 -0.64
CA VAL A 85 9.81 6.03 -1.71
C VAL A 85 9.99 7.12 -2.75
N PRO A 86 9.67 6.87 -4.04
CA PRO A 86 9.71 7.91 -5.06
C PRO A 86 8.77 9.07 -4.70
N TYR A 87 9.24 10.29 -4.92
CA TYR A 87 8.44 11.49 -4.64
C TYR A 87 7.32 11.62 -5.68
N PRO A 88 6.05 11.67 -5.26
CA PRO A 88 4.91 11.60 -6.18
C PRO A 88 4.94 12.64 -7.32
N HIS A 89 5.39 13.86 -7.03
CA HIS A 89 5.39 14.97 -7.98
C HIS A 89 6.58 14.95 -8.95
N CYS A 90 7.60 14.13 -8.69
CA CYS A 90 8.77 13.99 -9.57
C CYS A 90 8.71 12.75 -10.46
N THR A 91 7.70 11.90 -10.26
CA THR A 91 7.47 10.70 -11.04
C THR A 91 6.16 10.82 -11.80
N GLU A 92 6.16 11.60 -12.88
CA GLU A 92 5.18 11.51 -13.96
C GLU A 92 5.08 10.05 -14.49
N PHE A 93 6.09 9.22 -14.22
CA PHE A 93 6.28 7.82 -14.65
C PHE A 93 5.64 6.72 -13.78
N MET A 94 5.22 6.97 -12.54
CA MET A 94 4.72 5.89 -11.63
C MET A 94 3.29 5.41 -11.96
N TRP A 95 2.54 6.18 -12.75
CA TRP A 95 1.19 5.80 -13.19
C TRP A 95 1.22 4.59 -14.14
N PHE A 96 2.32 4.36 -14.86
CA PHE A 96 2.48 3.20 -15.74
C PHE A 96 2.72 1.88 -14.98
N LYS A 97 3.45 1.88 -13.86
CA LYS A 97 3.56 0.69 -12.99
C LYS A 97 2.20 0.30 -12.39
N THR A 98 1.41 1.30 -11.99
CA THR A 98 0.04 1.08 -11.45
C THR A 98 -0.92 0.48 -12.48
N LEU A 99 -0.77 0.83 -13.77
CA LEU A 99 -1.53 0.23 -14.87
C LEU A 99 -1.13 -1.23 -15.10
N HIS A 100 0.17 -1.55 -15.07
CA HIS A 100 0.66 -2.92 -15.23
C HIS A 100 0.21 -3.84 -14.08
N GLN A 101 0.18 -3.32 -12.85
CA GLN A 101 -0.27 -4.08 -11.68
C GLN A 101 -1.81 -4.25 -11.64
N ARG A 102 -2.59 -3.30 -12.17
CA ARG A 102 -4.05 -3.50 -12.36
C ARG A 102 -4.35 -4.61 -13.37
N VAL A 103 -3.52 -4.78 -14.40
CA VAL A 103 -3.63 -5.91 -15.34
C VAL A 103 -3.30 -7.21 -14.63
N HIS A 104 -2.20 -7.29 -13.86
CA HIS A 104 -1.85 -8.47 -13.08
C HIS A 104 -2.91 -8.84 -12.01
N GLN A 105 -3.46 -7.85 -11.29
CA GLN A 105 -4.52 -8.06 -10.29
C GLN A 105 -5.89 -8.37 -10.90
N ARG A 106 -6.15 -7.98 -12.16
CA ARG A 106 -7.33 -8.45 -12.91
C ARG A 106 -7.14 -9.91 -13.34
N VAL A 107 -5.97 -10.26 -13.85
CA VAL A 107 -5.65 -11.65 -14.23
C VAL A 107 -5.72 -12.59 -13.03
N GLN A 108 -5.20 -12.20 -11.86
CA GLN A 108 -5.30 -13.01 -10.63
C GLN A 108 -6.74 -13.11 -10.09
N ARG A 109 -7.53 -12.03 -10.12
CA ARG A 109 -8.95 -12.07 -9.67
C ARG A 109 -9.86 -12.86 -10.61
N VAL A 110 -9.57 -12.90 -11.90
CA VAL A 110 -10.28 -13.76 -12.86
C VAL A 110 -9.92 -15.22 -12.58
N HIS A 111 -8.63 -15.55 -12.48
CA HIS A 111 -8.17 -16.90 -12.20
C HIS A 111 -8.72 -17.47 -10.88
N GLN A 112 -8.79 -16.64 -9.82
CA GLN A 112 -9.32 -17.05 -8.53
C GLN A 112 -10.86 -17.18 -8.53
N ARG A 113 -11.59 -16.38 -9.32
CA ARG A 113 -13.05 -16.55 -9.52
C ARG A 113 -13.37 -17.82 -10.30
N ASP A 114 -12.57 -18.15 -11.30
CA ASP A 114 -12.79 -19.33 -12.14
C ASP A 114 -12.48 -20.62 -11.36
N LEU A 115 -11.42 -20.63 -10.55
CA LEU A 115 -11.14 -21.73 -9.63
C LEU A 115 -12.22 -21.91 -8.55
N PHE A 116 -12.77 -20.81 -8.02
CA PHE A 116 -13.83 -20.88 -7.01
C PHE A 116 -15.18 -21.31 -7.61
N LYS A 117 -15.45 -21.01 -8.89
CA LYS A 117 -16.62 -21.55 -9.60
C LYS A 117 -16.46 -23.04 -9.86
N LEU A 118 -15.33 -23.48 -10.42
CA LEU A 118 -15.04 -24.90 -10.67
C LEU A 118 -15.16 -25.74 -9.40
N TYR A 119 -14.63 -25.25 -8.28
CA TYR A 119 -14.73 -25.94 -6.99
C TYR A 119 -16.17 -26.03 -6.44
N ASN A 120 -16.99 -25.00 -6.64
CA ASN A 120 -18.39 -25.03 -6.20
C ASN A 120 -19.28 -25.87 -7.13
N ASP A 121 -19.01 -25.87 -8.43
CA ASP A 121 -19.74 -26.68 -9.41
C ASP A 121 -19.45 -28.18 -9.18
N GLU A 122 -18.19 -28.55 -8.89
CA GLU A 122 -17.82 -29.94 -8.52
C GLU A 122 -18.45 -30.38 -7.18
N LEU A 123 -18.56 -29.49 -6.19
CA LEU A 123 -19.21 -29.79 -4.90
C LEU A 123 -20.73 -29.94 -5.04
N LEU A 124 -21.37 -29.16 -5.92
CA LEU A 124 -22.79 -29.31 -6.21
C LEU A 124 -23.07 -30.64 -6.92
N GLU A 125 -22.29 -31.01 -7.94
CA GLU A 125 -22.47 -32.29 -8.64
C GLU A 125 -22.31 -33.51 -7.70
N GLN A 126 -21.42 -33.43 -6.71
CA GLN A 126 -21.24 -34.50 -5.71
C GLN A 126 -22.40 -34.59 -4.70
N SER A 127 -23.10 -33.50 -4.42
CA SER A 127 -24.26 -33.48 -3.50
C SER A 127 -25.56 -34.01 -4.10
N HIS A 128 -25.66 -34.09 -5.44
CA HIS A 128 -26.85 -34.56 -6.15
C HIS A 128 -26.84 -36.07 -6.47
N HIS A 129 -25.76 -36.78 -6.14
CA HIS A 129 -25.59 -38.22 -6.36
C HIS A 129 -25.39 -39.05 -5.07
N ALA A 130 -25.65 -38.47 -3.89
CA ALA A 130 -25.60 -39.15 -2.59
C ALA A 130 -27.01 -39.47 -2.05
#